data_AF-A0A835TB74-F1
#
_entry.id   AF-A0A835TB74-F1
#
_cell.length_a   1.000
_cell.length_b   1.000
_cell.length_c   1.000
_cell.angle_alpha   90.00
_cell.angle_beta   90.00
_cell.angle_gamma   90.00
#
_symmetry.space_group_name_H-M   'P 1'
#
loop_
_entity.id
_entity.type
_entity.pdbx_description
1 polymer ?
#
loop_
_entity_poly.entity_id
_entity_poly.type
_entity_poly.pdbx_seq_one_letter_code
_entity_poly.pdbx_strand_id
1 'polypeptide(L)'
;MVDALGSDSQLSGYDAIIDLTRKLNSKFRTAAETQEATRKILNALFPSWLPGAFKVMFSKPLPEFSCRLNALATALTCQWLMGPCKVNDVEIDGGKVGTGHGVLVERCRYLEQAGCASVCINSCKVPTQTFFEKDMGLPLTMTPNYDDFSCQFSFGKTPDPVDRDPAFATPCFMQCPSKRARTPACGGIELPPSGVGATISP
;
A
#
# COMPACT_ATOMS: atom_id res chain seq x y z
N MET A 1 -11.92 -7.27 8.34
CA MET A 1 -12.55 -6.01 7.91
C MET A 1 -13.82 -5.71 8.71
N VAL A 2 -14.74 -6.69 8.83
CA VAL A 2 -15.98 -6.56 9.62
C VAL A 2 -15.72 -6.06 11.05
N ASP A 3 -14.78 -6.67 11.79
CA ASP A 3 -14.47 -6.23 13.16
C ASP A 3 -14.00 -4.77 13.23
N ALA A 4 -13.16 -4.36 12.28
CA ALA A 4 -12.68 -2.98 12.21
C ALA A 4 -13.79 -2.00 11.83
N LEU A 5 -14.81 -2.43 11.09
CA LEU A 5 -15.93 -1.61 10.63
C LEU A 5 -17.13 -1.63 11.58
N GLY A 6 -17.32 -2.71 12.34
CA GLY A 6 -18.53 -2.96 13.15
C GLY A 6 -19.76 -3.37 12.33
N SER A 7 -19.59 -3.58 11.02
CA SER A 7 -20.66 -3.99 10.10
C SER A 7 -20.06 -4.65 8.86
N ASP A 8 -20.87 -5.48 8.19
CA ASP A 8 -20.49 -6.19 6.97
C ASP A 8 -21.11 -5.57 5.70
N SER A 9 -20.67 -6.01 4.52
CA SER A 9 -21.27 -5.66 3.24
C SER A 9 -22.48 -6.54 2.96
N GLN A 10 -23.46 -5.98 2.23
CA GLN A 10 -24.56 -6.76 1.65
C GLN A 10 -24.17 -7.38 0.30
N LEU A 11 -23.01 -7.01 -0.24
CA LEU A 11 -22.43 -7.57 -1.46
C LEU A 11 -21.68 -8.86 -1.14
N SER A 12 -21.26 -9.59 -2.17
CA SER A 12 -20.49 -10.83 -2.02
C SER A 12 -19.21 -10.83 -2.85
N GLY A 13 -18.27 -11.70 -2.48
CA GLY A 13 -17.03 -11.90 -3.24
C GLY A 13 -16.19 -10.62 -3.32
N TYR A 14 -15.71 -10.31 -4.52
CA TYR A 14 -14.80 -9.18 -4.73
C TYR A 14 -15.46 -7.82 -4.45
N ASP A 15 -16.72 -7.66 -4.83
CA ASP A 15 -17.45 -6.39 -4.66
C ASP A 15 -17.63 -6.04 -3.18
N ALA A 16 -17.79 -7.06 -2.32
CA ALA A 16 -17.80 -6.88 -0.87
C ALA A 16 -16.47 -6.32 -0.35
N ILE A 17 -15.33 -6.82 -0.85
CA ILE A 17 -14.00 -6.33 -0.45
C ILE A 17 -13.84 -4.87 -0.84
N ILE A 18 -14.24 -4.49 -2.05
CA ILE A 18 -14.15 -3.10 -2.53
C ILE A 18 -15.08 -2.18 -1.72
N ASP A 19 -16.31 -2.60 -1.43
CA ASP A 19 -17.25 -1.86 -0.59
C ASP A 19 -16.73 -1.66 0.84
N LEU A 20 -16.29 -2.74 1.50
CA LEU A 20 -15.73 -2.68 2.86
C LEU A 20 -14.47 -1.81 2.91
N THR A 21 -13.62 -1.89 1.89
CA THR A 21 -12.42 -1.04 1.79
C THR A 21 -12.82 0.44 1.69
N ARG A 22 -13.77 0.79 0.81
CA ARG A 22 -14.24 2.18 0.69
C ARG A 22 -14.82 2.69 2.00
N LYS A 23 -15.63 1.88 2.67
CA LYS A 23 -16.16 2.17 4.01
C LYS A 23 -15.03 2.39 5.01
N LEU A 24 -13.99 1.55 5.00
CA LEU A 24 -12.83 1.67 5.89
C LEU A 24 -12.08 2.99 5.66
N ASN A 25 -11.84 3.35 4.40
CA ASN A 25 -11.19 4.61 4.04
C ASN A 25 -11.99 5.85 4.45
N SER A 26 -13.31 5.74 4.53
CA SER A 26 -14.19 6.83 5.02
C SER A 26 -14.46 6.81 6.54
N LYS A 27 -14.11 5.73 7.24
CA LYS A 27 -14.49 5.53 8.64
C LYS A 27 -13.70 6.43 9.60
N PHE A 28 -12.41 6.60 9.35
CA PHE A 28 -11.52 7.33 10.24
C PHE A 28 -11.34 8.78 9.81
N ARG A 29 -10.87 9.63 10.73
CA ARG A 29 -10.70 11.07 10.46
C ARG A 29 -9.43 11.32 9.67
N THR A 30 -8.39 10.54 9.94
CA THR A 30 -7.05 10.70 9.37
C THR A 30 -6.64 9.51 8.50
N ALA A 31 -5.75 9.76 7.54
CA ALA A 31 -5.12 8.71 6.74
C ALA A 31 -4.35 7.70 7.62
N ALA A 32 -3.63 8.18 8.64
CA ALA A 32 -2.83 7.34 9.53
C ALA A 32 -3.67 6.30 10.28
N GLU A 33 -4.85 6.68 10.79
CA GLU A 33 -5.77 5.74 11.45
C GLU A 33 -6.26 4.66 10.48
N THR A 34 -6.63 5.05 9.25
CA THR A 34 -7.04 4.11 8.19
C THR A 34 -5.92 3.15 7.84
N GLN A 35 -4.70 3.66 7.70
CA GLN A 35 -3.53 2.88 7.35
C GLN A 35 -3.19 1.86 8.43
N GLU A 36 -3.21 2.26 9.70
CA GLU A 36 -2.95 1.37 10.83
C GLU A 36 -4.05 0.31 11.00
N ALA A 37 -5.32 0.69 10.85
CA ALA A 37 -6.42 -0.27 10.86
C ALA A 37 -6.28 -1.30 9.73
N THR A 38 -5.91 -0.85 8.53
CA THR A 38 -5.66 -1.74 7.39
C THR A 38 -4.46 -2.66 7.63
N ARG A 39 -3.37 -2.14 8.20
CA ARG A 39 -2.19 -2.95 8.55
C ARG A 39 -2.54 -4.05 9.53
N LYS A 40 -3.37 -3.76 10.55
CA LYS A 40 -3.87 -4.78 11.49
C LYS A 40 -4.72 -5.85 10.79
N ILE A 41 -5.58 -5.46 9.85
CA ILE A 41 -6.36 -6.40 9.04
C ILE A 41 -5.42 -7.31 8.21
N LEU A 42 -4.41 -6.72 7.56
CA LEU A 42 -3.41 -7.46 6.78
C LEU A 42 -2.62 -8.44 7.66
N ASN A 43 -2.20 -8.00 8.84
CA ASN A 43 -1.49 -8.84 9.81
C ASN A 43 -2.36 -10.02 10.27
N ALA A 44 -3.65 -9.79 10.52
CA ALA A 44 -4.61 -10.81 10.93
C ALA A 44 -4.91 -11.87 9.85
N LEU A 45 -4.49 -11.67 8.59
CA LEU A 45 -4.57 -12.70 7.55
C LEU A 45 -3.57 -13.84 7.79
N PHE A 46 -2.55 -13.61 8.62
CA PHE A 46 -1.51 -14.57 8.93
C PHE A 46 -1.64 -15.05 10.38
N PRO A 47 -1.17 -16.27 10.69
CA PRO A 47 -0.96 -16.68 12.08
C PRO A 47 -0.06 -15.66 12.81
N SER A 48 -0.40 -15.30 14.04
CA SER A 48 0.26 -14.20 14.78
C SER A 48 1.78 -14.37 14.95
N TRP A 49 2.27 -15.60 14.96
CA TRP A 49 3.70 -15.91 15.05
C TRP A 49 4.44 -15.76 13.71
N LEU A 50 3.75 -15.89 12.58
CA LEU A 50 4.36 -16.07 11.26
C LEU A 50 5.16 -14.84 10.78
N PRO A 51 4.65 -13.59 10.83
CA PRO A 51 5.41 -12.44 10.34
C PRO A 51 6.72 -12.22 11.13
N GLY A 52 6.65 -12.29 12.46
CA GLY A 52 7.82 -12.14 13.32
C GLY A 52 8.84 -13.26 13.13
N ALA A 53 8.37 -14.50 12.98
CA ALA A 53 9.21 -15.65 12.66
C ALA A 53 9.89 -15.49 11.29
N PHE A 54 9.15 -15.05 10.26
CA PHE A 54 9.68 -14.78 8.92
C PHE A 54 10.80 -13.74 8.95
N LYS A 55 10.59 -12.64 9.68
CA LYS A 55 11.58 -11.58 9.88
C LYS A 55 12.91 -12.09 10.42
N VAL A 56 12.87 -12.98 11.41
CA VAL A 56 14.08 -13.49 12.08
C VAL A 56 14.75 -14.61 11.27
N MET A 57 13.96 -15.50 10.66
CA MET A 57 14.50 -16.70 9.99
C MET A 57 14.85 -16.50 8.52
N PHE A 58 14.22 -15.53 7.84
CA PHE A 58 14.40 -15.32 6.39
C PHE A 58 14.85 -13.89 6.09
N SER A 59 14.08 -12.86 6.44
CA SER A 59 14.34 -11.49 5.97
C SER A 59 15.72 -10.96 6.40
N LYS A 60 16.08 -11.15 7.67
CA LYS A 60 17.39 -10.73 8.20
C LYS A 60 18.57 -11.56 7.69
N PRO A 61 18.56 -12.91 7.76
CA PRO A 61 19.71 -13.71 7.36
C PRO A 61 19.84 -13.87 5.85
N LEU A 62 18.73 -13.80 5.10
CA LEU A 62 18.67 -14.10 3.67
C LEU A 62 17.82 -13.06 2.92
N PRO A 63 18.24 -11.77 2.90
CA PRO A 63 17.41 -10.68 2.37
C PRO A 63 17.08 -10.83 0.87
N GLU A 64 18.04 -11.20 0.03
CA GLU A 64 17.77 -11.38 -1.42
C GLU A 64 16.83 -12.55 -1.70
N PHE A 65 17.03 -13.67 -1.02
CA PHE A 65 16.12 -14.81 -1.11
C PHE A 65 14.71 -14.43 -0.64
N SER A 66 14.61 -13.67 0.45
CA SER A 66 13.33 -13.18 0.98
C SER A 66 12.61 -12.27 0.00
N CYS A 67 13.33 -11.39 -0.70
CA CYS A 67 12.77 -10.56 -1.77
C CYS A 67 12.19 -11.41 -2.90
N ARG A 68 12.97 -12.37 -3.42
CA ARG A 68 12.52 -13.27 -4.50
C ARG A 68 11.34 -14.14 -4.09
N LEU A 69 11.38 -14.69 -2.87
CA LEU A 69 10.32 -15.52 -2.34
C LEU A 69 9.01 -14.74 -2.21
N ASN A 70 9.06 -13.52 -1.66
CA ASN A 70 7.87 -12.68 -1.54
C ASN A 70 7.37 -12.21 -2.91
N ALA A 71 8.25 -11.85 -3.84
CA ALA A 71 7.86 -11.51 -5.21
C ALA A 71 7.11 -12.67 -5.89
N LEU A 72 7.67 -13.88 -5.82
CA LEU A 72 7.03 -15.07 -6.39
C LEU A 72 5.70 -15.39 -5.69
N ALA A 73 5.67 -15.37 -4.35
CA ALA A 73 4.47 -15.64 -3.58
C ALA A 73 3.35 -14.64 -3.88
N THR A 74 3.66 -13.33 -3.93
CA THR A 74 2.71 -12.29 -4.32
C THR A 74 2.21 -12.48 -5.75
N ALA A 75 3.10 -12.76 -6.71
CA ALA A 75 2.72 -12.99 -8.10
C ALA A 75 1.84 -14.23 -8.29
N LEU A 76 1.98 -15.27 -7.47
CA LEU A 76 1.19 -16.51 -7.56
C LEU A 76 -0.14 -16.42 -6.80
N THR A 77 -0.16 -15.80 -5.63
CA THR A 77 -1.30 -15.86 -4.71
C THR A 77 -2.23 -14.65 -4.80
N CYS A 78 -1.74 -13.50 -5.26
CA CYS A 78 -2.51 -12.26 -5.23
C CYS A 78 -3.18 -11.90 -6.58
N GLN A 79 -3.11 -12.76 -7.60
CA GLN A 79 -3.70 -12.46 -8.91
C GLN A 79 -5.22 -12.32 -8.86
N TRP A 80 -5.91 -13.07 -8.01
CA TRP A 80 -7.36 -12.92 -7.83
C TRP A 80 -7.72 -11.51 -7.30
N LEU A 81 -6.88 -10.97 -6.42
CA LEU A 81 -7.08 -9.65 -5.80
C LEU A 81 -6.67 -8.51 -6.74
N MET A 82 -5.47 -8.62 -7.32
CA MET A 82 -4.82 -7.53 -8.03
C MET A 82 -4.93 -7.62 -9.55
N GLY A 83 -5.21 -8.78 -10.14
CA GLY A 83 -5.16 -8.99 -11.59
C GLY A 83 -3.86 -9.66 -12.06
N PRO A 84 -3.57 -9.67 -13.37
CA PRO A 84 -2.39 -10.32 -13.92
C PRO A 84 -1.08 -9.76 -13.33
N CYS A 85 -0.24 -10.67 -12.84
CA CYS A 85 1.03 -10.34 -12.18
C CYS A 85 2.20 -11.02 -12.89
N LYS A 86 3.32 -10.31 -13.04
CA LYS A 86 4.57 -10.86 -13.57
C LYS A 86 5.72 -10.53 -12.64
N VAL A 87 6.55 -11.53 -12.33
CA VAL A 87 7.81 -11.30 -11.63
C VAL A 87 8.78 -10.64 -12.60
N ASN A 88 9.49 -9.61 -12.14
CA ASN A 88 10.45 -8.86 -12.93
C ASN A 88 11.67 -8.43 -12.11
N ASP A 89 12.65 -7.87 -12.80
CA ASP A 89 13.83 -7.24 -12.20
C ASP A 89 13.51 -5.77 -11.91
N VAL A 90 13.98 -5.27 -10.78
CA VAL A 90 13.71 -3.91 -10.31
C VAL A 90 14.94 -3.30 -9.67
N GLU A 91 14.99 -1.97 -9.68
CA GLU A 91 15.97 -1.25 -8.86
C GLU A 91 15.60 -1.39 -7.37
N ILE A 92 16.59 -1.74 -6.56
CA ILE A 92 16.52 -1.86 -5.11
C ILE A 92 17.46 -0.85 -4.44
N ASP A 93 17.48 -0.82 -3.11
CA ASP A 93 18.29 0.12 -2.36
C ASP A 93 19.78 0.09 -2.77
N GLY A 94 20.39 1.29 -2.84
CA GLY A 94 21.75 1.47 -3.32
C GLY A 94 21.91 1.42 -4.84
N GLY A 95 20.81 1.52 -5.60
CA GLY A 95 20.82 1.60 -7.06
C GLY A 95 21.18 0.28 -7.76
N LYS A 96 21.07 -0.84 -7.04
CA LYS A 96 21.34 -2.18 -7.58
C LYS A 96 20.11 -2.73 -8.29
N VAL A 97 20.32 -3.66 -9.22
CA VAL A 97 19.22 -4.43 -9.83
C VAL A 97 18.99 -5.70 -9.00
N GLY A 98 17.80 -5.82 -8.42
CA GLY A 98 17.34 -7.03 -7.75
C GLY A 98 16.67 -7.99 -8.73
N THR A 99 17.40 -9.02 -9.17
CA THR A 99 16.86 -10.03 -10.10
C THR A 99 15.71 -10.81 -9.47
N GLY A 100 14.52 -10.73 -10.04
CA GLY A 100 13.31 -11.35 -9.54
C GLY A 100 12.77 -10.76 -8.23
N HIS A 101 13.15 -9.52 -7.89
CA HIS A 101 12.67 -8.82 -6.69
C HIS A 101 11.40 -8.00 -6.95
N GLY A 102 10.95 -7.94 -8.20
CA GLY A 102 9.81 -7.15 -8.61
C GLY A 102 8.56 -7.99 -8.85
N VAL A 103 7.40 -7.36 -8.65
CA VAL A 103 6.14 -7.84 -9.21
C VAL A 103 5.46 -6.69 -9.92
N LEU A 104 5.31 -6.81 -11.23
CA LEU A 104 4.48 -5.92 -12.02
C LEU A 104 3.06 -6.48 -12.04
N VAL A 105 2.13 -5.75 -11.43
CA VAL A 105 0.70 -5.92 -11.68
C VAL A 105 0.37 -5.14 -12.95
N GLU A 106 0.04 -5.84 -14.04
CA GLU A 106 -0.11 -5.23 -15.37
C GLU A 106 -1.32 -4.29 -15.43
N ARG A 107 -2.40 -4.66 -14.72
CA ARG A 107 -3.57 -3.83 -14.52
C ARG A 107 -4.22 -4.19 -13.19
N CYS A 108 -4.08 -3.30 -12.21
CA CYS A 108 -4.51 -3.51 -10.84
C CYS A 108 -6.03 -3.41 -10.73
N ARG A 109 -6.69 -4.57 -10.70
CA ARG A 109 -8.15 -4.69 -10.51
C ARG A 109 -8.63 -3.93 -9.27
N TYR A 110 -7.84 -3.95 -8.19
CA TYR A 110 -8.21 -3.29 -6.93
C TYR A 110 -8.22 -1.77 -7.08
N LEU A 111 -7.17 -1.20 -7.69
CA LEU A 111 -7.10 0.24 -7.96
C LEU A 111 -8.19 0.67 -8.93
N GLU A 112 -8.34 -0.06 -10.03
CA GLU A 112 -9.34 0.21 -11.08
C GLU A 112 -10.77 0.19 -10.52
N GLN A 113 -11.13 -0.86 -9.79
CA GLN A 113 -12.48 -1.01 -9.25
C GLN A 113 -12.74 -0.10 -8.05
N ALA A 114 -11.75 0.16 -7.19
CA ALA A 114 -11.90 1.13 -6.12
C ALA A 114 -12.17 2.52 -6.68
N GLY A 115 -11.56 2.86 -7.83
CA GLY A 115 -11.77 4.13 -8.52
C GLY A 115 -11.35 5.33 -7.69
N CYS A 116 -10.41 5.14 -6.75
CA CYS A 116 -9.91 6.22 -5.90
C CYS A 116 -8.44 6.02 -5.49
N ALA A 117 -7.59 7.01 -5.82
CA ALA A 117 -6.20 7.04 -5.38
C ALA A 117 -6.08 7.06 -3.84
N SER A 118 -6.97 7.77 -3.12
CA SER A 118 -7.02 7.76 -1.65
C SER A 118 -7.12 6.34 -1.09
N VAL A 119 -8.03 5.53 -1.67
CA VAL A 119 -8.23 4.14 -1.25
C VAL A 119 -6.99 3.28 -1.55
N CYS A 120 -6.40 3.45 -2.74
CA CYS A 120 -5.16 2.74 -3.09
C CYS A 120 -4.03 3.06 -2.11
N ILE A 121 -3.82 4.33 -1.81
CA ILE A 121 -2.75 4.79 -0.91
C ILE A 121 -2.96 4.27 0.51
N ASN A 122 -4.16 4.50 1.05
CA ASN A 122 -4.44 4.31 2.48
C ASN A 122 -4.89 2.90 2.85
N SER A 123 -5.34 2.10 1.88
CA SER A 123 -5.83 0.74 2.10
C SER A 123 -5.03 -0.34 1.37
N CYS A 124 -4.05 0.03 0.54
CA CYS A 124 -3.15 -0.93 -0.12
C CYS A 124 -1.68 -0.52 0.04
N LYS A 125 -1.23 0.56 -0.61
CA LYS A 125 0.19 0.95 -0.66
C LYS A 125 0.82 1.12 0.72
N VAL A 126 0.40 2.13 1.50
CA VAL A 126 1.07 2.46 2.76
C VAL A 126 0.95 1.32 3.79
N PRO A 127 -0.22 0.69 3.98
CA PRO A 127 -0.34 -0.43 4.92
C PRO A 127 0.52 -1.63 4.53
N THR A 128 0.57 -2.01 3.24
CA THR A 128 1.36 -3.14 2.79
C THR A 128 2.85 -2.86 2.90
N GLN A 129 3.33 -1.68 2.48
CA GLN A 129 4.73 -1.28 2.68
C GLN A 129 5.11 -1.30 4.18
N THR A 130 4.25 -0.77 5.04
CA THR A 130 4.47 -0.75 6.49
C THR A 130 4.48 -2.15 7.10
N PHE A 131 3.61 -3.04 6.63
CA PHE A 131 3.57 -4.45 7.06
C PHE A 131 4.88 -5.15 6.70
N PHE A 132 5.35 -4.98 5.46
CA PHE A 132 6.60 -5.60 5.03
C PHE A 132 7.79 -5.06 5.83
N GLU A 133 7.88 -3.75 6.05
CA GLU A 133 8.96 -3.14 6.82
C GLU A 133 8.93 -3.53 8.31
N LYS A 134 7.80 -3.32 8.99
CA LYS A 134 7.72 -3.45 10.45
C LYS A 134 7.54 -4.91 10.88
N ASP A 135 6.61 -5.62 10.26
CA ASP A 135 6.19 -6.96 10.68
C ASP A 135 7.05 -8.05 10.03
N MET A 136 7.27 -7.99 8.71
CA MET A 136 8.07 -8.98 7.98
C MET A 136 9.57 -8.65 7.94
N GLY A 137 9.97 -7.41 8.25
CA GLY A 137 11.37 -6.97 8.24
C GLY A 137 12.04 -6.94 6.88
N LEU A 138 11.28 -6.66 5.82
CA LEU A 138 11.75 -6.58 4.45
C LEU A 138 11.25 -5.25 3.85
N PRO A 139 12.12 -4.39 3.31
CA PRO A 139 11.65 -3.17 2.66
C PRO A 139 10.89 -3.52 1.38
N LEU A 140 9.81 -2.79 1.12
CA LEU A 140 9.00 -2.90 -0.09
C LEU A 140 8.56 -1.51 -0.50
N THR A 141 8.75 -1.14 -1.76
CA THR A 141 8.13 0.03 -2.38
C THR A 141 7.08 -0.41 -3.37
N MET A 142 5.92 0.22 -3.33
CA MET A 142 4.82 0.01 -4.29
C MET A 142 4.60 1.29 -5.08
N THR A 143 4.68 1.22 -6.40
CA THR A 143 4.55 2.36 -7.30
C THR A 143 3.33 2.16 -8.20
N PRO A 144 2.14 2.66 -7.81
CA PRO A 144 0.95 2.62 -8.65
C PRO A 144 1.08 3.63 -9.80
N ASN A 145 0.61 3.23 -10.97
CA ASN A 145 0.35 4.13 -12.09
C ASN A 145 -1.18 4.33 -12.18
N TYR A 146 -1.61 5.58 -12.03
CA TYR A 146 -3.03 5.92 -12.01
C TYR A 146 -3.64 6.14 -13.41
N ASP A 147 -2.81 6.18 -14.45
CA ASP A 147 -3.26 6.38 -15.84
C ASP A 147 -3.61 5.03 -16.51
N ASP A 148 -2.77 4.02 -16.34
CA ASP A 148 -2.96 2.68 -16.93
C ASP A 148 -3.42 1.61 -15.92
N PHE A 149 -3.49 1.98 -14.64
CA PHE A 149 -3.81 1.14 -13.49
C PHE A 149 -2.76 0.06 -13.15
N SER A 150 -1.57 0.08 -13.74
CA SER A 150 -0.50 -0.83 -13.35
C SER A 150 0.04 -0.50 -11.94
N CYS A 151 0.73 -1.45 -11.31
CA CYS A 151 1.40 -1.22 -10.03
C CYS A 151 2.66 -2.07 -9.92
N GLN A 152 3.81 -1.41 -9.72
CA GLN A 152 5.09 -2.08 -9.52
C GLN A 152 5.37 -2.27 -8.03
N PHE A 153 5.61 -3.51 -7.62
CA PHE A 153 6.14 -3.85 -6.31
C PHE A 153 7.65 -4.06 -6.44
N SER A 154 8.43 -3.47 -5.55
CA SER A 154 9.89 -3.59 -5.51
C SER A 154 10.34 -4.03 -4.13
N PHE A 155 10.51 -5.33 -3.94
CA PHE A 155 11.04 -5.89 -2.69
C PHE A 155 12.54 -5.60 -2.57
N GLY A 156 12.99 -5.21 -1.39
CA GLY A 156 14.36 -4.72 -1.19
C GLY A 156 14.52 -3.21 -1.44
N LYS A 157 13.44 -2.48 -1.74
CA LYS A 157 13.46 -1.02 -1.93
C LYS A 157 12.71 -0.31 -0.81
N THR A 158 13.39 0.59 -0.12
CA THR A 158 12.82 1.39 0.97
C THR A 158 11.85 2.44 0.39
N PRO A 159 10.61 2.54 0.93
CA PRO A 159 9.66 3.58 0.50
C PRO A 159 10.23 4.99 0.58
N ASP A 160 9.91 5.79 -0.42
CA ASP A 160 10.17 7.22 -0.36
C ASP A 160 9.30 7.90 0.72
N PRO A 161 9.82 8.97 1.35
CA PRO A 161 8.99 9.87 2.15
C PRO A 161 7.82 10.42 1.35
N VAL A 162 6.70 10.68 2.04
CA VAL A 162 5.42 11.11 1.45
C VAL A 162 5.55 12.32 0.53
N ASP A 163 6.39 13.29 0.88
CA ASP A 163 6.62 14.53 0.13
C ASP A 163 7.36 14.31 -1.20
N ARG A 164 8.06 13.18 -1.34
CA ARG A 164 8.81 12.80 -2.55
C ARG A 164 8.17 11.66 -3.33
N ASP A 165 7.14 11.03 -2.78
CA ASP A 165 6.45 9.91 -3.42
C ASP A 165 5.35 10.41 -4.37
N PRO A 166 5.49 10.21 -5.69
CA PRO A 166 4.53 10.69 -6.70
C PRO A 166 3.11 10.18 -6.49
N ALA A 167 2.94 9.05 -5.79
CA ALA A 167 1.62 8.49 -5.51
C ALA A 167 0.74 9.48 -4.72
N PHE A 168 1.34 10.36 -3.89
CA PHE A 168 0.61 11.34 -3.09
C PHE A 168 0.34 12.66 -3.81
N ALA A 169 1.06 12.95 -4.90
CA ALA A 169 0.84 14.15 -5.71
C ALA A 169 -0.35 14.03 -6.67
N THR A 170 -0.93 12.83 -6.82
CA THR A 170 -1.98 12.55 -7.80
C THR A 170 -3.34 13.14 -7.37
N PRO A 171 -4.05 13.84 -8.28
CA PRO A 171 -5.41 14.31 -8.02
C PRO A 171 -6.39 13.13 -7.87
N CYS A 172 -7.50 13.34 -7.16
CA CYS A 172 -8.52 12.30 -7.09
C CYS A 172 -9.15 12.01 -8.45
N PHE A 173 -9.39 10.73 -8.73
CA PHE A 173 -10.28 10.32 -9.81
C PHE A 173 -11.66 10.97 -9.66
N MET A 174 -12.32 11.24 -10.78
CA MET A 174 -13.62 11.92 -10.81
C MET A 174 -14.69 11.19 -9.99
N GLN A 175 -14.63 9.87 -10.01
CA GLN A 175 -15.52 8.94 -9.32
C GLN A 175 -15.06 8.57 -7.90
N CYS A 176 -13.98 9.19 -7.38
CA CYS A 176 -13.48 8.83 -6.05
C CYS A 176 -14.50 9.19 -4.95
N PRO A 177 -15.00 8.22 -4.15
CA PRO A 177 -15.95 8.49 -3.07
C PRO A 177 -15.32 9.28 -1.92
N SER A 178 -13.99 9.30 -1.83
CA SER A 178 -13.23 10.05 -0.81
C SER A 178 -12.84 11.47 -1.27
N LYS A 179 -13.33 11.92 -2.42
CA LYS A 179 -13.06 13.28 -2.94
C LYS A 179 -13.68 14.32 -1.99
N ARG A 180 -12.85 14.93 -1.15
CA ARG A 180 -13.23 16.14 -0.41
C ARG A 180 -13.11 17.34 -1.36
N ALA A 181 -14.14 18.17 -1.42
CA ALA A 181 -14.23 19.30 -2.36
C ALA A 181 -13.13 20.39 -2.23
N ARG A 182 -12.19 20.25 -1.29
CA ARG A 182 -11.26 21.31 -0.86
C ARG A 182 -9.77 20.96 -0.90
N THR A 183 -9.38 19.78 -1.38
CA THR A 183 -7.96 19.37 -1.41
C THR A 183 -7.55 18.96 -2.83
N PRO A 184 -6.45 19.50 -3.38
CA PRO A 184 -5.99 19.18 -4.73
C PRO A 184 -5.41 17.75 -4.86
N ALA A 185 -4.93 17.16 -3.77
CA ALA A 185 -4.35 15.82 -3.73
C ALA A 185 -5.27 14.79 -3.06
N CYS A 186 -5.28 13.55 -3.57
CA CYS A 186 -6.20 12.51 -3.11
C CYS A 186 -5.74 11.76 -1.84
N GLY A 187 -4.49 11.93 -1.41
CA GLY A 187 -3.85 11.10 -0.38
C GLY A 187 -4.40 11.24 1.05
N GLY A 188 -5.23 12.24 1.35
CA GLY A 188 -5.79 12.44 2.69
C GLY A 188 -4.74 12.70 3.78
N ILE A 189 -3.50 13.03 3.40
CA ILE A 189 -2.46 13.45 4.34
C ILE A 189 -2.58 14.97 4.48
N GLU A 190 -2.97 15.42 5.68
CA GLU A 190 -2.63 16.77 6.10
C GLU A 190 -1.10 16.87 6.12
N LEU A 191 -0.54 17.55 5.12
CA LEU A 191 0.81 18.08 5.26
C LEU A 191 0.78 19.02 6.49
N PRO A 192 1.77 18.96 7.40
CA PRO A 192 1.87 19.98 8.43
C PRO A 192 1.89 21.35 7.75
N PRO A 193 1.23 22.38 8.33
CA PRO A 193 1.10 23.67 7.69
C PRO A 193 2.50 24.20 7.34
N SER A 194 2.78 24.30 6.05
CA SER A 194 3.93 25.01 5.51
C SER A 194 3.75 26.48 5.81
N GLY A 195 4.30 26.95 6.92
CA GLY A 195 4.31 28.37 7.28
C GLY A 195 4.03 28.66 8.75
N VAL A 196 4.96 28.33 9.63
CA VAL A 196 5.27 29.22 10.75
C VAL A 196 6.71 29.62 10.56
N GLY A 197 6.90 30.79 9.93
CA GLY A 197 8.20 31.43 9.88
C GLY A 197 8.73 31.55 11.31
N ALA A 198 9.96 31.09 11.51
CA ALA A 198 10.73 31.42 12.68
C ALA A 198 10.87 32.94 12.72
N THR A 199 9.98 33.63 13.44
CA THR A 199 10.21 34.98 13.89
C THR A 199 11.28 34.91 14.97
N ILE A 200 12.53 34.97 14.53
CA ILE A 200 13.64 35.46 15.35
C ILE A 200 13.51 36.97 15.35
N SER A 201 13.28 37.59 16.50
CA SER A 201 13.60 38.99 16.81
C SER A 201 13.29 39.30 18.27
N PRO A 202 14.00 40.25 18.91
CA PRO A 202 15.44 40.50 18.88
C PRO A 202 16.14 39.99 20.16
#